data_AF-A0A7X6A0M4-F1
#
_entry.id   AF-A0A7X6A0M4-F1
#
_cell.length_a   1.000
_cell.length_b   1.000
_cell.length_c   1.000
_cell.angle_alpha   90.00
_cell.angle_beta   90.00
_cell.angle_gamma   90.00
#
_symmetry.space_group_name_H-M   'P 1'
#
loop_
_entity.id
_entity.type
_entity.pdbx_description
1 polymer ?
#
loop_
_entity_poly.entity_id
_entity_poly.type
_entity_poly.pdbx_seq_one_letter_code
_entity_poly.pdbx_strand_id
1 'polypeptide(L)'
;MRKSIIVAVGATAAFAIAGGSVAYATKSKTVSLSVDGEVRKVHTFGSTVADALKAEKVQVGEHDVVAPGVDSKLKDGQEIAVQYGRQLTVNADGTKKAYWTTADSVNEALADLGLRYDGAQFSTSRSAPLGRQGLELVVTTPKTVQIVHQGKTVTIKSLAGTVGQALTQAKIRWDADDRITPAAATPLKLGVNKVGYVQVLQKTVTKTLSVEHGTDETKSATLLVGTKKTTTKGTDGSKTVTYLYTYLDGKLSATKVVGSKVVSKPVDEQVLVGTKPKPVEEPTETTTSETDVPATGNTSAWDRIAECESGGNWATNTGNGYYGGLQFSHQTWVAYGGDAYAENAHLASKAQQIAIAEKVRAARGGYGDWPVCGQRA
;
A
#
# COMPACT_ATOMS: atom_id res chain seq x y z
N MET A 1 7.79 49.55 -12.51
CA MET A 1 9.00 48.73 -12.80
C MET A 1 9.79 49.25 -14.00
N ARG A 2 9.26 49.31 -15.23
CA ARG A 2 10.04 49.78 -16.43
C ARG A 2 10.84 51.09 -16.24
N LYS A 3 10.28 52.13 -15.60
CA LYS A 3 11.02 53.39 -15.30
C LYS A 3 12.20 53.23 -14.33
N SER A 4 12.15 52.24 -13.43
CA SER A 4 13.19 52.00 -12.41
C SER A 4 14.41 51.30 -12.99
N ILE A 5 14.20 50.42 -13.98
CA ILE A 5 15.27 49.67 -14.67
C ILE A 5 16.17 50.62 -15.48
N ILE A 6 15.58 51.60 -16.18
CA ILE A 6 16.33 52.57 -17.02
C ILE A 6 17.33 53.39 -16.18
N VAL A 7 17.02 53.69 -14.92
CA VAL A 7 17.94 54.41 -14.01
C VAL A 7 19.07 53.50 -13.52
N ALA A 8 18.82 52.20 -13.35
CA ALA A 8 19.84 51.24 -12.91
C ALA A 8 20.87 50.92 -14.01
N VAL A 9 20.44 50.79 -15.27
CA VAL A 9 21.36 50.44 -16.39
C VAL A 9 22.44 51.51 -16.63
N GLY A 10 22.13 52.79 -16.40
CA GLY A 10 23.13 53.87 -16.41
C GLY A 10 24.04 53.91 -15.18
N ALA A 11 23.66 53.26 -14.07
CA ALA A 11 24.40 53.25 -12.81
C ALA A 11 25.26 51.98 -12.61
N THR A 12 24.97 50.88 -13.31
CA THR A 12 25.71 49.61 -13.20
C THR A 12 26.97 49.54 -14.07
N ALA A 13 27.05 50.33 -15.15
CA ALA A 13 28.24 50.40 -15.99
C ALA A 13 29.28 51.35 -15.36
N ALA A 14 30.37 50.79 -14.83
CA ALA A 14 31.47 51.58 -14.28
C ALA A 14 32.38 52.11 -15.41
N PHE A 15 32.10 53.32 -15.90
CA PHE A 15 32.77 53.95 -17.06
C PHE A 15 34.19 54.51 -16.77
N ALA A 16 35.04 53.74 -16.09
CA ALA A 16 36.40 54.15 -15.73
C ALA A 16 37.43 54.00 -16.88
N ILE A 17 37.26 54.73 -18.00
CA ILE A 17 38.25 54.75 -19.11
C ILE A 17 39.14 55.98 -19.05
N ALA A 18 40.25 55.86 -18.31
CA ALA A 18 41.36 56.81 -18.40
C ALA A 18 41.96 56.81 -19.82
N GLY A 19 42.02 57.97 -20.46
CA GLY A 19 42.66 58.11 -21.77
C GLY A 19 42.36 59.46 -22.42
N GLY A 20 43.42 60.22 -22.71
CA GLY A 20 43.35 61.58 -23.25
C GLY A 20 42.78 61.63 -24.68
N SER A 21 42.17 62.77 -25.01
CA SER A 21 41.61 63.06 -26.33
C SER A 21 42.70 63.51 -27.31
N VAL A 22 42.91 62.74 -28.38
CA VAL A 22 43.65 63.23 -29.56
C VAL A 22 42.68 64.03 -30.43
N ALA A 23 42.98 65.30 -30.67
CA ALA A 23 42.09 66.21 -31.38
C ALA A 23 42.05 65.93 -32.90
N TYR A 24 41.11 65.10 -33.34
CA TYR A 24 40.72 64.97 -34.74
C TYR A 24 39.37 65.66 -35.01
N ALA A 25 39.28 66.32 -36.18
CA ALA A 25 38.10 66.91 -36.84
C ALA A 25 36.88 67.30 -35.97
N THR A 26 36.54 68.59 -35.96
CA THR A 26 35.51 69.27 -35.14
C THR A 26 34.03 68.86 -35.33
N LYS A 27 33.74 67.67 -35.88
CA LYS A 27 32.38 67.14 -36.11
C LYS A 27 32.13 65.69 -35.64
N SER A 28 33.17 64.92 -35.32
CA SER A 28 33.00 63.59 -34.69
C SER A 28 32.72 63.72 -33.19
N LYS A 29 31.93 62.80 -32.64
CA LYS A 29 31.71 62.65 -31.19
C LYS A 29 32.44 61.39 -30.71
N THR A 30 32.98 61.46 -29.50
CA THR A 30 33.55 60.33 -28.77
C THR A 30 32.60 59.96 -27.64
N VAL A 31 32.19 58.71 -27.57
CA VAL A 31 31.22 58.22 -26.59
C VAL A 31 31.72 56.93 -25.93
N SER A 32 31.30 56.69 -24.69
CA SER A 32 31.60 55.46 -23.96
C SER A 32 30.44 54.49 -24.13
N LEU A 33 30.65 53.39 -24.84
CA LEU A 33 29.65 52.35 -25.06
C LEU A 33 29.95 51.14 -24.16
N SER A 34 29.02 50.84 -23.26
CA SER A 34 28.97 49.58 -22.51
C SER A 34 27.99 48.63 -23.19
N VAL A 35 28.41 47.39 -23.47
CA VAL A 35 27.55 46.31 -23.98
C VAL A 35 27.66 45.14 -23.02
N ASP A 36 26.57 44.77 -22.34
CA ASP A 36 26.54 43.77 -21.26
C ASP A 36 27.63 43.98 -20.18
N GLY A 37 28.03 45.23 -19.92
CA GLY A 37 29.10 45.60 -18.98
C GLY A 37 30.48 45.78 -19.60
N GLU A 38 30.72 45.30 -20.83
CA GLU A 38 31.99 45.52 -21.54
C GLU A 38 32.05 46.93 -22.12
N VAL A 39 32.91 47.79 -21.53
CA VAL A 39 33.01 49.22 -21.89
C VAL A 39 34.11 49.47 -22.92
N ARG A 40 33.79 50.21 -23.99
CA ARG A 40 34.77 50.71 -24.97
C ARG A 40 34.47 52.15 -25.42
N LYS A 41 35.50 52.86 -25.88
CA LYS A 41 35.33 54.17 -26.54
C LYS A 41 34.96 53.98 -28.00
N VAL A 42 34.01 54.77 -28.47
CA VAL A 42 33.43 54.73 -29.82
C VAL A 42 33.50 56.12 -30.43
N HIS A 43 33.91 56.21 -31.69
CA HIS A 43 33.90 57.45 -32.46
C HIS A 43 32.81 57.39 -33.52
N THR A 44 31.94 58.40 -33.56
CA THR A 44 30.83 58.45 -34.52
C THR A 44 30.53 59.86 -35.00
N PHE A 45 30.12 59.97 -36.26
CA PHE A 45 29.54 61.18 -36.85
C PHE A 45 28.01 61.24 -36.67
N GLY A 46 27.42 60.19 -36.10
CA GLY A 46 26.00 60.05 -35.82
C GLY A 46 25.40 61.16 -34.96
N SER A 47 24.10 61.38 -35.11
CA SER A 47 23.34 62.36 -34.31
C SER A 47 22.51 61.71 -33.20
N THR A 48 22.34 60.39 -33.25
CA THR A 48 21.53 59.60 -32.30
C THR A 48 22.32 58.45 -31.68
N VAL A 49 21.77 57.85 -30.62
CA VAL A 49 22.29 56.59 -30.06
C VAL A 49 22.22 55.45 -31.10
N ALA A 50 21.15 55.36 -31.90
CA ALA A 50 21.02 54.40 -32.98
C ALA A 50 22.18 54.46 -33.99
N ASP A 51 22.60 55.68 -34.38
CA ASP A 51 23.75 55.87 -35.28
C ASP A 51 25.07 55.37 -34.67
N ALA A 52 25.27 55.57 -33.36
CA ALA A 52 26.45 55.09 -32.64
C ALA A 52 26.49 53.56 -32.59
N LEU A 53 25.38 52.92 -32.23
CA LEU A 53 25.26 51.46 -32.20
C LEU A 53 25.44 50.85 -33.60
N LYS A 54 24.88 51.48 -34.64
CA LYS A 54 25.02 51.04 -36.03
C LYS A 54 26.47 51.13 -36.54
N ALA A 55 27.21 52.18 -36.20
CA ALA A 55 28.64 52.29 -36.52
C ALA A 55 29.45 51.13 -35.92
N GLU A 56 29.11 50.76 -34.68
CA GLU A 56 29.70 49.65 -33.92
C GLU A 56 29.14 48.26 -34.26
N LYS A 57 28.22 48.17 -35.23
CA LYS A 57 27.50 46.93 -35.61
C LYS A 57 26.75 46.26 -34.44
N VAL A 58 26.42 47.03 -33.40
CA VAL A 58 25.61 46.58 -32.26
C VAL A 58 24.14 46.58 -32.68
N GLN A 59 23.59 45.38 -32.89
CA GLN A 59 22.20 45.15 -33.26
C GLN A 59 21.36 44.92 -32.00
N VAL A 60 20.37 45.79 -31.79
CA VAL A 60 19.42 45.72 -30.66
C VAL A 60 18.03 45.31 -31.13
N GLY A 61 17.37 44.44 -30.36
CA GLY A 61 16.02 43.92 -30.58
C GLY A 61 14.99 44.40 -29.55
N GLU A 62 13.75 43.88 -29.64
CA GLU A 62 12.60 44.32 -28.83
C GLU A 62 12.79 44.14 -27.31
N HIS A 63 13.60 43.17 -26.91
CA HIS A 63 13.81 42.81 -25.50
C HIS A 63 15.13 43.33 -24.91
N ASP A 64 15.90 44.07 -25.72
CA ASP A 64 17.14 44.69 -25.29
C ASP A 64 16.86 46.04 -24.59
N VAL A 65 17.70 46.40 -23.63
CA VAL A 65 17.61 47.71 -22.96
C VAL A 65 18.75 48.59 -23.44
N VAL A 66 18.39 49.76 -24.01
CA VAL A 66 19.34 50.78 -24.45
C VAL A 66 19.09 52.06 -23.66
N ALA A 67 20.14 52.55 -22.99
CA ALA A 67 20.10 53.74 -22.16
C ALA A 67 21.26 54.69 -22.52
N PRO A 68 20.99 55.94 -22.95
CA PRO A 68 19.68 56.48 -23.33
C PRO A 68 19.07 55.77 -24.54
N GLY A 69 17.73 55.85 -24.71
CA GLY A 69 17.02 55.13 -25.77
C GLY A 69 17.50 55.49 -27.18
N VAL A 70 17.31 54.59 -28.15
CA VAL A 70 17.91 54.64 -29.50
C VAL A 70 17.74 55.97 -30.25
N ASP A 71 16.59 56.64 -30.12
CA ASP A 71 16.30 57.93 -30.78
C ASP A 71 16.91 59.16 -30.06
N SER A 72 17.56 58.96 -28.91
CA SER A 72 18.13 60.05 -28.12
C SER A 72 19.26 60.75 -28.86
N LYS A 73 19.23 62.09 -28.86
CA LYS A 73 20.32 62.90 -29.45
C LYS A 73 21.64 62.64 -28.73
N LEU A 74 22.68 62.42 -29.51
CA LEU A 74 24.03 62.09 -29.02
C LEU A 74 24.85 63.35 -28.75
N LYS A 75 25.55 63.37 -27.61
CA LYS A 75 26.50 64.40 -27.18
C LYS A 75 27.92 63.84 -27.15
N ASP A 76 28.91 64.71 -27.22
CA ASP A 76 30.30 64.32 -26.98
C ASP A 76 30.52 63.95 -25.51
N GLY A 77 31.38 62.96 -25.24
CA GLY A 77 31.62 62.40 -23.91
C GLY A 77 30.46 61.58 -23.33
N GLN A 78 29.39 61.33 -24.10
CA GLN A 78 28.20 60.66 -23.60
C GLN A 78 28.42 59.16 -23.32
N GLU A 79 27.78 58.66 -22.27
CA GLU A 79 27.69 57.25 -21.95
C GLU A 79 26.45 56.62 -22.60
N ILE A 80 26.64 55.43 -23.17
CA ILE A 80 25.60 54.57 -23.73
C ILE A 80 25.77 53.20 -23.09
N ALA A 81 24.70 52.66 -22.52
CA ALA A 81 24.66 51.29 -22.03
C ALA A 81 23.64 50.49 -22.84
N VAL A 82 24.05 49.31 -23.30
CA VAL A 82 23.24 48.30 -23.95
C VAL A 82 23.28 47.05 -23.10
N GLN A 83 22.12 46.50 -22.75
CA GLN A 83 22.00 45.16 -22.19
C GLN A 83 21.13 44.30 -23.11
N TYR A 84 21.64 43.15 -23.54
CA TYR A 84 20.89 42.24 -24.41
C TYR A 84 19.83 41.47 -23.62
N GLY A 85 18.62 41.42 -24.17
CA GLY A 85 17.55 40.55 -23.74
C GLY A 85 17.90 39.09 -24.05
N ARG A 86 17.81 38.26 -23.03
CA ARG A 86 18.07 36.82 -23.08
C ARG A 86 16.83 36.05 -22.63
N GLN A 87 16.52 34.94 -23.31
CA GLN A 87 15.34 34.16 -23.02
C GLN A 87 15.64 33.03 -22.03
N LEU A 88 14.94 33.01 -20.90
CA LEU A 88 14.98 31.92 -19.93
C LEU A 88 13.65 31.15 -19.98
N THR A 89 13.68 29.91 -20.46
CA THR A 89 12.53 29.00 -20.38
C THR A 89 12.65 28.16 -19.12
N VAL A 90 11.77 28.38 -18.15
CA VAL A 90 11.74 27.60 -16.91
C VAL A 90 10.72 26.48 -17.03
N ASN A 91 11.17 25.24 -16.84
CA ASN A 91 10.36 24.03 -16.83
C ASN A 91 10.30 23.50 -15.39
N ALA A 92 9.33 23.98 -14.61
CA ALA A 92 9.16 23.61 -13.21
C ALA A 92 8.19 22.42 -13.10
N ASP A 93 8.71 21.26 -12.69
CA ASP A 93 7.96 20.01 -12.53
C ASP A 93 7.06 19.64 -13.74
N GLY A 94 7.54 19.92 -14.97
CA GLY A 94 6.83 19.69 -16.23
C GLY A 94 6.04 20.89 -16.76
N THR A 95 5.90 21.97 -15.99
CA THR A 95 5.22 23.20 -16.43
C THR A 95 6.24 24.17 -17.03
N LYS A 96 6.20 24.35 -18.36
CA LYS A 96 7.08 25.29 -19.08
C LYS A 96 6.52 26.71 -19.10
N LYS A 97 7.38 27.71 -18.87
CA LYS A 97 7.09 29.14 -19.09
C LYS A 97 8.35 29.89 -19.51
N ALA A 98 8.24 30.69 -20.57
CA ALA A 98 9.32 31.54 -21.07
C ALA A 98 9.30 32.92 -20.40
N TYR A 99 10.49 33.47 -20.17
CA TYR A 99 10.74 34.79 -19.61
C TYR A 99 11.84 35.49 -20.41
N TRP A 100 11.80 36.82 -20.43
CA TRP A 100 12.88 37.66 -20.95
C TRP A 100 13.50 38.46 -19.80
N THR A 101 14.82 38.54 -19.79
CA THR A 101 15.61 39.30 -18.81
C THR A 101 16.88 39.84 -19.47
N THR A 102 17.47 40.89 -18.90
CA THR A 102 18.82 41.35 -19.27
C THR A 102 19.93 40.69 -18.44
N ALA A 103 19.58 39.91 -17.41
CA ALA A 103 20.52 39.22 -16.54
C ALA A 103 21.51 38.31 -17.29
N ASP A 104 22.74 38.20 -16.80
CA ASP A 104 23.83 37.44 -17.46
C ASP A 104 23.96 35.98 -17.00
N SER A 105 23.24 35.62 -15.95
CA SER A 105 23.35 34.33 -15.29
C SER A 105 21.99 33.84 -14.79
N VAL A 106 21.86 32.53 -14.62
CA VAL A 106 20.62 31.91 -14.11
C VAL A 106 20.21 32.48 -12.74
N ASN A 107 21.17 32.78 -11.86
CA ASN A 107 20.89 33.28 -10.51
C ASN A 107 20.28 34.69 -10.54
N GLU A 108 20.88 35.61 -11.29
CA GLU A 108 20.39 36.97 -11.47
C GLU A 108 19.03 36.95 -12.19
N ALA A 109 18.90 36.15 -13.26
CA ALA A 109 17.65 35.98 -13.98
C ALA A 109 16.49 35.51 -13.08
N LEU A 110 16.73 34.51 -12.21
CA LEU A 110 15.73 34.04 -11.26
C LEU A 110 15.40 35.11 -10.19
N ALA A 111 16.38 35.91 -9.76
CA ALA A 111 16.18 36.98 -8.79
C ALA A 111 15.32 38.12 -9.35
N ASP A 112 15.67 38.63 -10.54
CA ASP A 112 14.97 39.73 -11.22
C ASP A 112 13.52 39.37 -11.57
N LEU A 113 13.30 38.12 -11.99
CA LEU A 113 11.96 37.60 -12.30
C LEU A 113 11.15 37.23 -11.05
N GLY A 114 11.72 37.35 -9.84
CA GLY A 114 11.08 37.01 -8.57
C GLY A 114 10.84 35.50 -8.37
N LEU A 115 11.54 34.65 -9.12
CA LEU A 115 11.33 33.20 -9.17
C LEU A 115 12.10 32.49 -8.06
N ARG A 116 11.41 32.21 -6.95
CA ARG A 116 11.97 31.51 -5.79
C ARG A 116 11.73 30.01 -5.87
N TYR A 117 12.83 29.26 -5.79
CA TYR A 117 12.88 27.80 -5.91
C TYR A 117 13.80 27.23 -4.82
N ASP A 118 13.38 27.39 -3.57
CA ASP A 118 14.18 27.04 -2.39
C ASP A 118 14.19 25.52 -2.17
N GLY A 119 15.40 24.95 -2.03
CA GLY A 119 15.60 23.50 -1.95
C GLY A 119 15.28 22.72 -3.23
N ALA A 120 15.07 23.41 -4.36
CA ALA A 120 14.89 22.78 -5.66
C ALA A 120 16.22 22.36 -6.29
N GLN A 121 16.17 21.33 -7.13
CA GLN A 121 17.29 20.93 -7.99
C GLN A 121 17.11 21.53 -9.39
N PHE A 122 18.21 21.98 -9.99
CA PHE A 122 18.26 22.60 -11.31
C PHE A 122 19.01 21.71 -12.31
N SER A 123 18.67 21.78 -13.61
CA SER A 123 19.41 21.08 -14.68
C SER A 123 20.82 21.64 -14.95
N THR A 124 21.11 22.84 -14.46
CA THR A 124 22.42 23.49 -14.58
C THR A 124 22.72 24.34 -13.34
N SER A 125 23.94 24.83 -13.21
CA SER A 125 24.32 25.72 -12.10
C SER A 125 23.50 27.01 -12.12
N ARG A 126 23.19 27.55 -10.94
CA ARG A 126 22.69 28.93 -10.82
C ARG A 126 23.71 29.97 -11.31
N SER A 127 25.00 29.68 -11.25
CA SER A 127 26.06 30.52 -11.83
C SER A 127 26.27 30.30 -13.34
N ALA A 128 25.45 29.46 -14.01
CA ALA A 128 25.59 29.24 -15.44
C ALA A 128 25.26 30.53 -16.22
N PRO A 129 26.07 30.90 -17.23
CA PRO A 129 25.82 32.08 -18.04
C PRO A 129 24.57 31.90 -18.92
N LEU A 130 23.80 32.98 -19.03
CA LEU A 130 22.58 33.07 -19.84
C LEU A 130 22.91 33.77 -21.16
N GLY A 131 23.28 32.99 -22.18
CA GLY A 131 23.65 33.53 -23.50
C GLY A 131 22.46 34.02 -24.33
N ARG A 132 22.73 34.75 -25.42
CA ARG A 132 21.71 35.29 -26.34
C ARG A 132 20.87 34.22 -27.05
N GLN A 133 21.37 32.99 -27.14
CA GLN A 133 20.64 31.82 -27.61
C GLN A 133 19.53 31.34 -26.65
N GLY A 134 19.48 31.90 -25.44
CA GLY A 134 18.57 31.50 -24.37
C GLY A 134 18.98 30.20 -23.68
N LEU A 135 18.17 29.78 -22.70
CA LEU A 135 18.39 28.58 -21.89
C LEU A 135 17.05 27.93 -21.49
N GLU A 136 16.94 26.60 -21.58
CA GLU A 136 15.91 25.85 -20.84
C GLU A 136 16.47 25.38 -19.49
N LEU A 137 15.84 25.83 -18.41
CA LEU A 137 16.14 25.46 -17.04
C LEU A 137 15.05 24.52 -16.53
N VAL A 138 15.39 23.24 -16.34
CA VAL A 138 14.50 22.29 -15.66
C VAL A 138 14.68 22.47 -14.15
N VAL A 139 13.56 22.59 -13.44
CA VAL A 139 13.50 22.78 -11.99
C VAL A 139 12.66 21.68 -11.37
N THR A 140 13.28 20.85 -10.53
CA THR A 140 12.60 19.83 -9.74
C THR A 140 12.39 20.38 -8.33
N THR A 141 11.15 20.67 -7.94
CA THR A 141 10.87 21.23 -6.61
C THR A 141 10.70 20.13 -5.55
N PRO A 142 11.02 20.42 -4.26
CA PRO A 142 10.78 19.49 -3.17
C PRO A 142 9.29 19.46 -2.80
N LYS A 143 8.66 18.29 -2.90
CA LYS A 143 7.30 18.02 -2.41
C LYS A 143 7.34 17.53 -0.97
N THR A 144 6.32 17.84 -0.19
CA THR A 144 6.12 17.23 1.13
C THR A 144 5.30 15.95 0.96
N VAL A 145 5.79 14.83 1.49
CA VAL A 145 5.11 13.54 1.43
C VAL A 145 4.90 13.01 2.85
N GLN A 146 3.65 12.74 3.21
CA GLN A 146 3.22 12.11 4.46
C GLN A 146 2.94 10.64 4.16
N ILE A 147 3.84 9.75 4.58
CA ILE A 147 3.74 8.31 4.39
C ILE A 147 3.14 7.69 5.64
N VAL A 148 2.01 7.00 5.49
CA VAL A 148 1.30 6.27 6.54
C VAL A 148 1.56 4.78 6.38
N HIS A 149 2.18 4.16 7.38
CA HIS A 149 2.49 2.73 7.41
C HIS A 149 2.35 2.20 8.84
N GLN A 150 1.67 1.06 9.04
CA GLN A 150 1.41 0.48 10.38
C GLN A 150 0.78 1.47 11.39
N GLY A 151 -0.04 2.41 10.92
CA GLY A 151 -0.64 3.49 11.73
C GLY A 151 0.31 4.63 12.12
N LYS A 152 1.61 4.56 11.75
CA LYS A 152 2.58 5.64 11.96
C LYS A 152 2.63 6.54 10.72
N THR A 153 2.74 7.85 10.93
CA THR A 153 2.93 8.82 9.83
C THR A 153 4.36 9.36 9.86
N VAL A 154 5.10 9.21 8.77
CA VAL A 154 6.42 9.78 8.55
C VAL A 154 6.29 10.89 7.50
N THR A 155 6.79 12.09 7.81
CA THR A 155 6.80 13.20 6.84
C THR A 155 8.21 13.39 6.28
N ILE A 156 8.35 13.40 4.96
CA ILE A 156 9.61 13.69 4.27
C ILE A 156 9.44 14.86 3.30
N LYS A 157 10.54 15.58 3.04
CA LYS A 157 10.69 16.41 1.84
C LYS A 157 11.40 15.57 0.78
N SER A 158 10.87 15.54 -0.44
CA SER A 158 11.33 14.65 -1.50
C SER A 158 11.32 15.34 -2.86
N LEU A 159 12.36 15.11 -3.66
CA LEU A 159 12.43 15.55 -5.07
C LEU A 159 11.76 14.54 -6.03
N ALA A 160 11.13 13.49 -5.53
CA ALA A 160 10.46 12.48 -6.34
C ALA A 160 9.38 13.07 -7.27
N GLY A 161 9.22 12.47 -8.44
CA GLY A 161 8.11 12.75 -9.36
C GLY A 161 6.85 11.94 -9.04
N THR A 162 6.99 10.74 -8.45
CA THR A 162 5.87 9.83 -8.17
C THR A 162 5.86 9.28 -6.74
N VAL A 163 4.71 8.74 -6.32
CA VAL A 163 4.52 8.08 -5.02
C VAL A 163 5.55 6.96 -4.79
N GLY A 164 5.76 6.08 -5.76
CA GLY A 164 6.69 4.96 -5.65
C GLY A 164 8.14 5.42 -5.47
N GLN A 165 8.56 6.47 -6.17
CA GLN A 165 9.89 7.08 -6.00
C GLN A 165 10.07 7.69 -4.59
N ALA A 166 9.02 8.31 -4.02
CA ALA A 166 9.08 8.83 -2.66
C ALA A 166 9.16 7.72 -1.60
N LEU A 167 8.46 6.59 -1.78
CA LEU A 167 8.61 5.40 -0.92
C LEU A 167 10.03 4.85 -0.97
N THR A 168 10.63 4.73 -2.16
CA THR A 168 12.03 4.30 -2.31
C THR A 168 13.01 5.27 -1.62
N GLN A 169 12.80 6.59 -1.73
CA GLN A 169 13.60 7.59 -1.00
C GLN A 169 13.40 7.50 0.52
N ALA A 170 12.20 7.15 0.99
CA ALA A 170 11.92 6.83 2.39
C ALA A 170 12.53 5.50 2.87
N LYS A 171 13.27 4.79 2.01
CA LYS A 171 13.85 3.45 2.23
C LYS A 171 12.80 2.35 2.47
N ILE A 172 11.56 2.60 2.05
CA ILE A 172 10.49 1.59 2.02
C ILE A 172 10.67 0.77 0.75
N ARG A 173 10.98 -0.52 0.92
CA ARG A 173 10.90 -1.51 -0.15
C ARG A 173 9.47 -2.02 -0.23
N TRP A 174 8.97 -2.14 -1.46
CA TRP A 174 7.63 -2.59 -1.77
C TRP A 174 7.65 -3.41 -3.07
N ASP A 175 6.68 -4.29 -3.26
CA ASP A 175 6.52 -5.12 -4.45
C ASP A 175 5.10 -5.03 -5.06
N ALA A 176 4.73 -5.99 -5.92
CA ALA A 176 3.46 -5.97 -6.65
C ALA A 176 2.24 -6.45 -5.83
N ASP A 177 2.46 -7.17 -4.73
CA ASP A 177 1.38 -7.62 -3.83
C ASP A 177 0.97 -6.51 -2.85
N ASP A 178 1.90 -5.60 -2.52
CA ASP A 178 1.72 -4.49 -1.60
C ASP A 178 0.65 -3.47 -2.04
N ARG A 179 -0.03 -2.87 -1.05
CA ARG A 179 -1.08 -1.86 -1.31
C ARG A 179 -0.55 -0.47 -1.07
N ILE A 180 -0.48 0.32 -2.14
CA ILE A 180 0.00 1.71 -2.14
C ILE A 180 -1.10 2.64 -2.63
N THR A 181 -1.47 3.64 -1.84
CA THR A 181 -2.59 4.57 -2.11
C THR A 181 -2.16 6.01 -1.90
N PRO A 182 -2.17 6.90 -2.92
CA PRO A 182 -2.43 6.63 -4.34
C PRO A 182 -1.43 5.64 -4.95
N ALA A 183 -1.78 5.00 -6.07
CA ALA A 183 -0.92 4.00 -6.71
C ALA A 183 0.50 4.52 -6.98
N ALA A 184 1.52 3.66 -6.94
CA ALA A 184 2.93 4.04 -7.01
C ALA A 184 3.33 4.91 -8.23
N ALA A 185 2.65 4.76 -9.37
CA ALA A 185 2.86 5.57 -10.57
C ALA A 185 2.26 6.99 -10.50
N THR A 186 1.46 7.30 -9.46
CA THR A 186 0.76 8.58 -9.33
C THR A 186 1.76 9.73 -9.18
N PRO A 187 1.68 10.79 -10.01
CA PRO A 187 2.52 11.97 -9.86
C PRO A 187 2.28 12.72 -8.55
N LEU A 188 3.36 13.18 -7.92
CA LEU A 188 3.30 14.02 -6.72
C LEU A 188 3.02 15.47 -7.10
N LYS A 189 2.13 16.11 -6.33
CA LYS A 189 1.73 17.51 -6.52
C LYS A 189 2.51 18.42 -5.57
N LEU A 190 2.53 19.72 -5.87
CA LEU A 190 3.01 20.74 -4.93
C LEU A 190 2.17 20.71 -3.63
N GLY A 191 2.79 21.03 -2.51
CA GLY A 191 2.17 20.97 -1.18
C GLY A 191 2.35 19.61 -0.50
N VAL A 192 1.33 19.16 0.23
CA VAL A 192 1.34 17.94 1.05
C VAL A 192 0.64 16.80 0.31
N ASN A 193 1.40 15.75 0.02
CA ASN A 193 0.91 14.50 -0.57
C ASN A 193 0.75 13.46 0.53
N LYS A 194 -0.42 12.86 0.68
CA LYS A 194 -0.64 11.73 1.59
C LYS A 194 -0.50 10.42 0.84
N VAL A 195 0.26 9.48 1.40
CA VAL A 195 0.56 8.16 0.82
C VAL A 195 0.33 7.11 1.90
N GLY A 196 -0.61 6.19 1.70
CA GLY A 196 -0.72 4.97 2.50
C GLY A 196 0.10 3.85 1.88
N TYR A 197 0.81 3.09 2.72
CA TYR A 197 1.51 1.87 2.35
C TYR A 197 1.18 0.76 3.35
N VAL A 198 0.62 -0.34 2.84
CA VAL A 198 0.34 -1.56 3.61
C VAL A 198 1.11 -2.71 2.96
N GLN A 199 1.98 -3.35 3.75
CA GLN A 199 2.73 -4.50 3.28
C GLN A 199 1.80 -5.72 3.18
N VAL A 200 1.85 -6.47 2.09
CA VAL A 200 1.09 -7.70 1.87
C VAL A 200 2.05 -8.87 1.74
N LEU A 201 2.03 -9.78 2.71
CA LEU A 201 2.82 -11.01 2.66
C LEU A 201 1.91 -12.22 2.54
N GLN A 202 2.12 -13.04 1.51
CA GLN A 202 1.47 -14.34 1.37
C GLN A 202 2.41 -15.48 1.76
N LYS A 203 1.93 -16.41 2.57
CA LYS A 203 2.69 -17.59 3.00
C LYS A 203 1.88 -18.87 2.84
N THR A 204 2.36 -19.76 2.00
CA THR A 204 1.81 -21.11 1.84
C THR A 204 2.40 -22.05 2.89
N VAL A 205 1.55 -22.80 3.59
CA VAL A 205 1.94 -23.79 4.61
C VAL A 205 1.11 -25.05 4.44
N THR A 206 1.78 -26.18 4.30
CA THR A 206 1.15 -27.51 4.27
C THR A 206 1.14 -28.12 5.66
N LYS A 207 -0.02 -28.59 6.13
CA LYS A 207 -0.17 -29.35 7.38
C LYS A 207 -0.66 -30.76 7.06
N THR A 208 -0.14 -31.77 7.76
CA THR A 208 -0.70 -33.12 7.73
C THR A 208 -1.76 -33.24 8.82
N LEU A 209 -2.94 -33.74 8.47
CA LEU A 209 -4.06 -34.02 9.36
C LEU A 209 -4.36 -35.52 9.33
N SER A 210 -4.75 -36.10 10.47
CA SER A 210 -5.27 -37.47 10.50
C SER A 210 -6.59 -37.57 9.75
N VAL A 211 -6.93 -38.77 9.29
CA VAL A 211 -8.24 -39.12 8.77
C VAL A 211 -8.69 -40.36 9.55
N GLU A 212 -9.64 -40.18 10.46
CA GLU A 212 -10.15 -41.25 11.33
C GLU A 212 -10.63 -42.44 10.49
N HIS A 213 -10.31 -43.66 10.93
CA HIS A 213 -10.81 -44.88 10.29
C HIS A 213 -12.25 -45.21 10.70
N GLY A 214 -12.98 -45.91 9.83
CA GLY A 214 -14.31 -46.43 10.15
C GLY A 214 -14.28 -47.77 10.88
N THR A 215 -15.45 -48.39 10.98
CA THR A 215 -15.64 -49.77 11.45
C THR A 215 -16.56 -50.50 10.48
N ASP A 216 -16.15 -51.69 10.06
CA ASP A 216 -16.89 -52.59 9.17
C ASP A 216 -17.36 -53.81 9.98
N GLU A 217 -18.67 -54.06 9.99
CA GLU A 217 -19.30 -55.06 10.86
C GLU A 217 -19.82 -56.27 10.08
N THR A 218 -19.15 -57.41 10.23
CA THR A 218 -19.54 -58.67 9.62
C THR A 218 -20.30 -59.57 10.60
N LYS A 219 -21.44 -60.12 10.20
CA LYS A 219 -22.28 -60.98 11.06
C LYS A 219 -21.63 -62.36 11.28
N SER A 220 -21.68 -62.86 12.51
CA SER A 220 -21.15 -64.18 12.89
C SER A 220 -22.19 -65.04 13.60
N ALA A 221 -22.56 -66.16 12.98
CA ALA A 221 -23.45 -67.17 13.56
C ALA A 221 -22.80 -68.04 14.65
N THR A 222 -21.50 -67.87 14.93
CA THR A 222 -20.81 -68.58 16.03
C THR A 222 -20.73 -67.75 17.31
N LEU A 223 -20.75 -66.42 17.20
CA LEU A 223 -20.76 -65.49 18.32
C LEU A 223 -22.18 -65.22 18.81
N LEU A 224 -22.36 -65.07 20.13
CA LEU A 224 -23.66 -64.81 20.75
C LEU A 224 -24.15 -63.39 20.45
N VAL A 225 -25.47 -63.21 20.29
CA VAL A 225 -26.09 -61.88 20.21
C VAL A 225 -25.63 -60.99 21.37
N GLY A 226 -25.24 -59.76 21.04
CA GLY A 226 -24.67 -58.80 22.00
C GLY A 226 -23.15 -58.88 22.17
N THR A 227 -22.49 -59.92 21.63
CA THR A 227 -21.01 -59.99 21.61
C THR A 227 -20.44 -59.41 20.32
N LYS A 228 -19.34 -58.66 20.45
CA LYS A 228 -18.50 -58.17 19.33
C LYS A 228 -17.08 -58.71 19.48
N LYS A 229 -16.41 -58.97 18.35
CA LYS A 229 -14.99 -59.37 18.32
C LYS A 229 -14.28 -58.68 17.16
N THR A 230 -13.39 -57.73 17.47
CA THR A 230 -12.44 -57.18 16.49
C THR A 230 -11.57 -58.30 15.92
N THR A 231 -11.48 -58.38 14.59
CA THR A 231 -10.64 -59.32 13.84
C THR A 231 -9.44 -58.65 13.19
N THR A 232 -9.55 -57.37 12.82
CA THR A 232 -8.42 -56.53 12.36
C THR A 232 -8.62 -55.13 12.90
N LYS A 233 -7.61 -54.61 13.61
CA LYS A 233 -7.64 -53.24 14.14
C LYS A 233 -7.51 -52.24 12.99
N GLY A 234 -8.36 -51.21 12.98
CA GLY A 234 -8.28 -50.14 11.99
C GLY A 234 -7.02 -49.27 12.16
N THR A 235 -6.66 -48.55 11.11
CA THR A 235 -5.57 -47.58 11.11
C THR A 235 -5.97 -46.29 10.41
N ASP A 236 -5.72 -45.17 11.09
CA ASP A 236 -5.99 -43.84 10.55
C ASP A 236 -5.23 -43.57 9.25
N GLY A 237 -5.92 -42.91 8.34
CA GLY A 237 -5.32 -42.30 7.17
C GLY A 237 -4.68 -40.96 7.50
N SER A 238 -4.15 -40.31 6.47
CA SER A 238 -3.64 -38.96 6.60
C SER A 238 -3.84 -38.18 5.30
N LYS A 239 -4.14 -36.89 5.44
CA LYS A 239 -4.23 -35.95 4.32
C LYS A 239 -3.36 -34.73 4.59
N THR A 240 -2.64 -34.25 3.58
CA THR A 240 -2.08 -32.90 3.64
C THR A 240 -3.13 -31.89 3.24
N VAL A 241 -3.18 -30.76 3.93
CA VAL A 241 -3.98 -29.58 3.58
C VAL A 241 -3.04 -28.40 3.47
N THR A 242 -3.09 -27.71 2.33
CA THR A 242 -2.24 -26.56 2.02
C THR A 242 -3.04 -25.28 2.24
N TYR A 243 -2.57 -24.47 3.19
CA TYR A 243 -3.15 -23.18 3.56
C TYR A 243 -2.34 -22.04 2.98
N LEU A 244 -3.01 -21.05 2.40
CA LEU A 244 -2.48 -19.74 2.06
C LEU A 244 -2.86 -18.77 3.16
N TYR A 245 -1.87 -18.27 3.89
CA TYR A 245 -2.02 -17.21 4.89
C TYR A 245 -1.67 -15.86 4.27
N THR A 246 -2.56 -14.87 4.38
CA THR A 246 -2.31 -13.49 3.96
C THR A 246 -2.12 -12.61 5.19
N TYR A 247 -0.99 -11.93 5.26
CA TYR A 247 -0.65 -10.98 6.30
C TYR A 247 -0.69 -9.55 5.74
N LEU A 248 -1.30 -8.63 6.48
CA LEU A 248 -1.27 -7.18 6.21
C LEU A 248 -0.46 -6.52 7.33
N ASP A 249 0.61 -5.80 6.99
CA ASP A 249 1.51 -5.16 7.97
C ASP A 249 1.96 -6.16 9.09
N GLY A 250 2.28 -7.40 8.68
CA GLY A 250 2.68 -8.49 9.58
C GLY A 250 1.57 -9.14 10.40
N LYS A 251 0.33 -8.63 10.35
CA LYS A 251 -0.83 -9.19 11.05
C LYS A 251 -1.61 -10.15 10.15
N LEU A 252 -1.97 -11.33 10.66
CA LEU A 252 -2.78 -12.29 9.90
C LEU A 252 -4.14 -11.68 9.57
N SER A 253 -4.46 -11.56 8.28
CA SER A 253 -5.70 -10.96 7.78
C SER A 253 -6.64 -11.98 7.14
N ALA A 254 -6.12 -13.06 6.54
CA ALA A 254 -6.94 -14.10 5.92
C ALA A 254 -6.21 -15.45 5.91
N THR A 255 -7.00 -16.53 5.94
CA THR A 255 -6.55 -17.91 5.71
C THR A 255 -7.43 -18.54 4.64
N LYS A 256 -6.84 -19.19 3.64
CA LYS A 256 -7.56 -19.89 2.57
C LYS A 256 -6.97 -21.28 2.36
N VAL A 257 -7.80 -22.32 2.25
CA VAL A 257 -7.34 -23.63 1.76
C VAL A 257 -7.15 -23.54 0.25
N VAL A 258 -5.96 -23.91 -0.23
CA VAL A 258 -5.59 -23.87 -1.66
C VAL A 258 -5.32 -25.24 -2.26
N GLY A 259 -5.30 -26.29 -1.43
CA GLY A 259 -5.21 -27.68 -1.90
C GLY A 259 -5.32 -28.68 -0.75
N SER A 260 -5.65 -29.92 -1.09
CA SER A 260 -5.61 -31.06 -0.18
C SER A 260 -5.21 -32.31 -0.97
N LYS A 261 -4.46 -33.22 -0.34
CA LYS A 261 -4.06 -34.50 -0.92
C LYS A 261 -4.09 -35.58 0.14
N VAL A 262 -4.79 -36.68 -0.13
CA VAL A 262 -4.69 -37.89 0.70
C VAL A 262 -3.29 -38.49 0.54
N VAL A 263 -2.60 -38.71 1.65
CA VAL A 263 -1.25 -39.29 1.73
C VAL A 263 -1.35 -40.78 2.03
N SER A 264 -2.16 -41.15 3.02
CA SER A 264 -2.58 -42.53 3.28
C SER A 264 -4.11 -42.57 3.42
N LYS A 265 -4.75 -43.60 2.84
CA LYS A 265 -6.16 -43.86 3.12
C LYS A 265 -6.29 -44.52 4.50
N PRO A 266 -7.36 -44.25 5.27
CA PRO A 266 -7.67 -45.06 6.44
C PRO A 266 -7.96 -46.51 6.04
N VAL A 267 -7.75 -47.42 6.98
CA VAL A 267 -8.16 -48.83 6.88
C VAL A 267 -9.12 -49.10 8.02
N ASP A 268 -10.36 -49.49 7.69
CA ASP A 268 -11.43 -49.63 8.67
C ASP A 268 -11.20 -50.81 9.63
N GLU A 269 -11.66 -50.67 10.87
CA GLU A 269 -11.62 -51.74 11.86
C GLU A 269 -12.64 -52.82 11.51
N GLN A 270 -12.19 -54.06 11.37
CA GLN A 270 -13.03 -55.20 11.02
C GLN A 270 -13.53 -55.87 12.30
N VAL A 271 -14.85 -55.90 12.50
CA VAL A 271 -15.50 -56.41 13.72
C VAL A 271 -16.54 -57.47 13.38
N LEU A 272 -16.44 -58.64 14.01
CA LEU A 272 -17.49 -59.64 13.97
C LEU A 272 -18.57 -59.33 15.01
N VAL A 273 -19.83 -59.29 14.60
CA VAL A 273 -21.00 -59.11 15.48
C VAL A 273 -21.80 -60.40 15.58
N GLY A 274 -22.09 -60.84 16.80
CA GLY A 274 -22.76 -62.12 17.04
C GLY A 274 -24.23 -62.14 16.68
N THR A 275 -24.66 -63.23 16.03
CA THR A 275 -26.06 -63.49 15.67
C THR A 275 -26.59 -64.81 16.23
N LYS A 276 -25.78 -65.59 16.95
CA LYS A 276 -26.23 -66.82 17.62
C LYS A 276 -27.15 -66.46 18.79
N PRO A 277 -28.40 -66.96 18.85
CA PRO A 277 -29.29 -66.71 19.98
C PRO A 277 -28.63 -67.14 21.30
N LYS A 278 -28.81 -66.32 22.34
CA LYS A 278 -28.42 -66.71 23.70
C LYS A 278 -29.31 -67.88 24.13
N PRO A 279 -28.77 -68.96 24.73
CA PRO A 279 -29.59 -70.01 25.30
C PRO A 279 -30.61 -69.39 26.27
N VAL A 280 -31.89 -69.75 26.10
CA VAL A 280 -32.95 -69.33 27.01
C VAL A 280 -32.89 -70.25 28.22
N GLU A 281 -32.48 -69.72 29.37
CA GLU A 281 -32.79 -70.35 30.65
C GLU A 281 -34.27 -70.09 30.96
N GLU A 282 -34.99 -71.13 31.39
CA GLU A 282 -36.41 -71.03 31.71
C GLU A 282 -36.67 -70.11 32.91
N PRO A 283 -37.77 -69.34 32.91
CA PRO A 283 -38.04 -68.37 33.97
C PRO A 283 -38.55 -69.06 35.25
N THR A 284 -37.84 -68.86 36.35
CA THR A 284 -38.39 -69.10 37.70
C THR A 284 -38.87 -67.78 38.27
N GLU A 285 -40.16 -67.69 38.60
CA GLU A 285 -40.79 -66.51 39.19
C GLU A 285 -40.26 -66.23 40.61
N THR A 286 -40.12 -64.94 41.00
CA THR A 286 -40.50 -64.40 42.33
C THR A 286 -40.41 -62.86 42.35
N THR A 287 -41.59 -62.23 42.44
CA THR A 287 -41.98 -61.10 43.30
C THR A 287 -40.95 -60.02 43.73
N THR A 288 -41.19 -58.79 43.23
CA THR A 288 -40.92 -57.44 43.77
C THR A 288 -39.97 -57.21 44.96
N SER A 289 -39.05 -56.24 44.80
CA SER A 289 -38.83 -55.14 45.75
C SER A 289 -38.12 -53.95 45.08
N GLU A 290 -38.46 -52.73 45.47
CA GLU A 290 -37.73 -51.52 45.11
C GLU A 290 -36.37 -51.49 45.83
N THR A 291 -35.26 -51.19 45.13
CA THR A 291 -34.22 -50.25 45.59
C THR A 291 -33.22 -49.90 44.48
N ASP A 292 -32.42 -48.86 44.74
CA ASP A 292 -31.72 -48.00 43.78
C ASP A 292 -30.25 -48.44 43.47
N VAL A 293 -29.59 -47.71 42.54
CA VAL A 293 -28.13 -47.58 42.26
C VAL A 293 -27.35 -48.82 41.70
N PRO A 294 -26.21 -48.69 40.97
CA PRO A 294 -25.78 -47.71 39.92
C PRO A 294 -25.11 -48.31 38.64
N ALA A 295 -24.75 -47.41 37.68
CA ALA A 295 -23.63 -47.48 36.71
C ALA A 295 -23.79 -48.38 35.46
N THR A 296 -23.50 -47.99 34.20
CA THR A 296 -22.97 -46.75 33.55
C THR A 296 -23.70 -46.53 32.20
N GLY A 297 -23.60 -45.42 31.46
CA GLY A 297 -22.93 -44.13 31.68
C GLY A 297 -23.07 -43.18 30.46
N ASN A 298 -23.11 -41.87 30.71
CA ASN A 298 -23.12 -40.69 29.80
C ASN A 298 -24.01 -40.62 28.54
N THR A 299 -24.56 -41.69 27.95
CA THR A 299 -25.52 -41.54 26.82
C THR A 299 -26.85 -40.91 27.26
N SER A 300 -27.30 -41.20 28.48
CA SER A 300 -28.62 -40.78 28.96
C SER A 300 -28.75 -39.26 29.22
N ALA A 301 -27.65 -38.56 29.51
CA ALA A 301 -27.67 -37.11 29.70
C ALA A 301 -27.84 -36.37 28.37
N TRP A 302 -27.09 -36.77 27.34
CA TRP A 302 -27.24 -36.20 26.00
C TRP A 302 -28.61 -36.47 25.38
N ASP A 303 -29.23 -37.61 25.70
CA ASP A 303 -30.59 -37.92 25.27
C ASP A 303 -31.63 -37.03 25.98
N ARG A 304 -31.46 -36.74 27.28
CA ARG A 304 -32.30 -35.76 27.99
C ARG A 304 -32.14 -34.33 27.44
N ILE A 305 -30.90 -33.93 27.11
CA ILE A 305 -30.64 -32.63 26.48
C ILE A 305 -31.31 -32.58 25.10
N ALA A 306 -31.12 -33.61 24.26
CA ALA A 306 -31.70 -33.64 22.91
C ALA A 306 -33.24 -33.65 22.92
N GLU A 307 -33.86 -34.31 23.90
CA GLU A 307 -35.31 -34.26 24.10
C GLU A 307 -35.78 -32.83 24.40
N CYS A 308 -35.08 -32.13 25.30
CA CYS A 308 -35.42 -30.77 25.70
C CYS A 308 -35.10 -29.70 24.62
N GLU A 309 -34.01 -29.86 23.87
CA GLU A 309 -33.53 -28.91 22.85
C GLU A 309 -34.16 -29.12 21.46
N SER A 310 -34.63 -30.34 21.14
CA SER A 310 -35.09 -30.70 19.79
C SER A 310 -36.31 -31.63 19.70
N GLY A 311 -36.89 -32.04 20.83
CA GLY A 311 -37.89 -33.12 20.86
C GLY A 311 -37.30 -34.47 20.40
N GLY A 312 -36.01 -34.69 20.68
CA GLY A 312 -35.28 -35.91 20.32
C GLY A 312 -34.90 -36.01 18.83
N ASN A 313 -35.19 -34.99 18.02
CA ASN A 313 -34.92 -35.02 16.58
C ASN A 313 -33.46 -34.60 16.24
N TRP A 314 -32.60 -35.61 16.16
CA TRP A 314 -31.19 -35.45 15.81
C TRP A 314 -30.92 -34.85 14.42
N ALA A 315 -31.87 -34.91 13.49
CA ALA A 315 -31.76 -34.32 12.15
C ALA A 315 -32.43 -32.94 12.03
N THR A 316 -32.83 -32.30 13.15
CA THR A 316 -33.62 -31.07 13.08
C THR A 316 -32.84 -29.89 12.50
N ASN A 317 -33.51 -29.13 11.63
CA ASN A 317 -33.05 -27.87 11.07
C ASN A 317 -34.29 -27.00 10.80
N THR A 318 -34.61 -26.11 11.74
CA THR A 318 -35.82 -25.26 11.71
C THR A 318 -35.55 -23.88 11.10
N GLY A 319 -34.34 -23.62 10.61
CA GLY A 319 -33.93 -22.29 10.14
C GLY A 319 -33.64 -21.27 11.25
N ASN A 320 -33.66 -21.68 12.52
CA ASN A 320 -33.40 -20.82 13.69
C ASN A 320 -31.90 -20.47 13.91
N GLY A 321 -30.99 -20.94 13.05
CA GLY A 321 -29.53 -20.77 13.18
C GLY A 321 -28.82 -21.85 14.01
N TYR A 322 -29.57 -22.81 14.54
CA TYR A 322 -29.08 -23.96 15.31
C TYR A 322 -29.46 -25.28 14.63
N TYR A 323 -28.63 -26.31 14.83
CA TYR A 323 -28.69 -27.53 14.03
C TYR A 323 -28.56 -28.79 14.89
N GLY A 324 -29.32 -29.82 14.52
CA GLY A 324 -29.24 -31.15 15.11
C GLY A 324 -29.86 -31.25 16.50
N GLY A 325 -29.76 -32.45 17.09
CA GLY A 325 -30.47 -32.81 18.32
C GLY A 325 -30.05 -31.98 19.53
N LEU A 326 -28.79 -31.53 19.53
CA LEU A 326 -28.21 -30.72 20.61
C LEU A 326 -28.12 -29.22 20.26
N GLN A 327 -28.84 -28.76 19.22
CA GLN A 327 -28.94 -27.36 18.81
C GLN A 327 -27.56 -26.66 18.72
N PHE A 328 -26.64 -27.18 17.92
CA PHE A 328 -25.35 -26.54 17.68
C PHE A 328 -25.47 -25.32 16.78
N SER A 329 -24.82 -24.21 17.13
CA SER A 329 -24.51 -23.17 16.15
C SER A 329 -23.45 -23.68 15.16
N HIS A 330 -23.47 -23.23 13.90
CA HIS A 330 -22.45 -23.58 12.92
C HIS A 330 -21.02 -23.24 13.40
N GLN A 331 -20.85 -22.10 14.08
CA GLN A 331 -19.55 -21.68 14.62
C GLN A 331 -19.05 -22.64 15.70
N THR A 332 -19.90 -23.05 16.64
CA THR A 332 -19.53 -24.05 17.67
C THR A 332 -19.26 -25.41 17.04
N TRP A 333 -20.08 -25.83 16.08
CA TRP A 333 -19.90 -27.10 15.36
C TRP A 333 -18.51 -27.18 14.70
N VAL A 334 -18.13 -26.17 13.92
CA VAL A 334 -16.81 -26.09 13.26
C VAL A 334 -15.68 -25.93 14.29
N ALA A 335 -15.84 -25.06 15.30
CA ALA A 335 -14.77 -24.78 16.29
C ALA A 335 -14.34 -26.00 17.10
N TYR A 336 -15.22 -27.00 17.27
CA TYR A 336 -14.93 -28.24 17.99
C TYR A 336 -14.70 -29.45 17.06
N GLY A 337 -14.59 -29.22 15.74
CA GLY A 337 -14.21 -30.21 14.73
C GLY A 337 -15.36 -31.05 14.17
N GLY A 338 -16.60 -30.58 14.27
CA GLY A 338 -17.77 -31.25 13.68
C GLY A 338 -17.83 -31.18 12.16
N ASP A 339 -17.12 -30.23 11.55
CA ASP A 339 -16.90 -30.13 10.10
C ASP A 339 -16.15 -31.35 9.52
N ALA A 340 -15.47 -32.13 10.36
CA ALA A 340 -14.93 -33.43 9.99
C ALA A 340 -16.00 -34.50 9.73
N TYR A 341 -17.20 -34.36 10.33
CA TYR A 341 -18.31 -35.31 10.19
C TYR A 341 -19.36 -34.83 9.19
N ALA A 342 -19.76 -33.56 9.24
CA ALA A 342 -20.64 -32.94 8.25
C ALA A 342 -20.57 -31.41 8.30
N GLU A 343 -21.03 -30.72 7.26
CA GLU A 343 -21.03 -29.23 7.19
C GLU A 343 -21.81 -28.57 8.35
N ASN A 344 -22.88 -29.22 8.82
CA ASN A 344 -23.69 -28.80 9.96
C ASN A 344 -24.16 -30.01 10.78
N ALA A 345 -24.38 -29.81 12.08
CA ALA A 345 -24.70 -30.89 13.02
C ALA A 345 -25.90 -31.77 12.59
N HIS A 346 -26.95 -31.20 12.02
CA HIS A 346 -28.14 -31.93 11.57
C HIS A 346 -27.89 -32.94 10.43
N LEU A 347 -26.75 -32.81 9.74
CA LEU A 347 -26.31 -33.74 8.69
C LEU A 347 -25.40 -34.87 9.24
N ALA A 348 -24.97 -34.77 10.51
CA ALA A 348 -24.17 -35.78 11.19
C ALA A 348 -25.04 -36.71 12.03
N SER A 349 -24.60 -37.96 12.22
CA SER A 349 -25.31 -38.93 13.06
C SER A 349 -25.35 -38.51 14.53
N LYS A 350 -26.31 -39.05 15.29
CA LYS A 350 -26.42 -38.89 16.76
C LYS A 350 -25.08 -39.10 17.48
N ALA A 351 -24.36 -40.17 17.15
CA ALA A 351 -23.08 -40.50 17.78
C ALA A 351 -22.00 -39.43 17.50
N GLN A 352 -21.94 -38.92 16.27
CA GLN A 352 -21.02 -37.84 15.89
C GLN A 352 -21.38 -36.52 16.58
N GLN A 353 -22.67 -36.18 16.68
CA GLN A 353 -23.12 -34.99 17.40
C GLN A 353 -22.75 -35.07 18.90
N ILE A 354 -22.94 -36.23 19.53
CA ILE A 354 -22.52 -36.48 20.93
C ILE A 354 -20.99 -36.39 21.08
N ALA A 355 -20.20 -36.91 20.13
CA ALA A 355 -18.74 -36.82 20.16
C ALA A 355 -18.23 -35.36 20.12
N ILE A 356 -18.90 -34.47 19.39
CA ILE A 356 -18.62 -33.03 19.43
C ILE A 356 -19.12 -32.39 20.73
N ALA A 357 -20.28 -32.82 21.24
CA ALA A 357 -20.84 -32.33 22.49
C ALA A 357 -19.96 -32.63 23.71
N GLU A 358 -19.36 -33.81 23.80
CA GLU A 358 -18.40 -34.15 24.84
C GLU A 358 -17.12 -33.28 24.76
N LYS A 359 -16.65 -32.93 23.55
CA LYS A 359 -15.53 -31.97 23.38
C LYS A 359 -15.91 -30.57 23.89
N VAL A 360 -17.13 -30.10 23.60
CA VAL A 360 -17.66 -28.81 24.11
C VAL A 360 -17.79 -28.84 25.64
N ARG A 361 -18.40 -29.89 26.19
CA ARG A 361 -18.57 -30.10 27.63
C ARG A 361 -17.25 -30.13 28.38
N ALA A 362 -16.25 -30.85 27.86
CA ALA A 362 -14.92 -30.94 28.43
C ALA A 362 -14.22 -29.57 28.46
N ALA A 363 -14.32 -28.79 27.37
CA ALA A 363 -13.72 -27.46 27.29
C ALA A 363 -14.41 -26.39 28.16
N ARG A 364 -15.70 -26.59 28.50
CA ARG A 364 -16.50 -25.64 29.28
C ARG A 364 -16.82 -26.09 30.70
N GLY A 365 -16.25 -27.22 31.15
CA GLY A 365 -16.38 -27.73 32.51
C GLY A 365 -17.77 -28.28 32.88
N GLY A 366 -18.64 -28.54 31.90
CA GLY A 366 -20.02 -28.99 32.13
C GLY A 366 -20.96 -28.66 30.96
N TYR A 367 -22.27 -28.81 31.18
CA TYR A 367 -23.31 -28.57 30.16
C TYR A 367 -23.67 -27.08 29.98
N GLY A 368 -22.70 -26.17 30.15
CA GLY A 368 -22.94 -24.71 30.16
C GLY A 368 -23.52 -24.14 28.85
N ASP A 369 -23.37 -24.85 27.74
CA ASP A 369 -23.93 -24.47 26.42
C ASP A 369 -25.40 -24.83 26.26
N TRP A 370 -25.94 -25.60 27.19
CA TRP A 370 -27.35 -25.97 27.28
C TRP A 370 -27.91 -25.43 28.62
N PRO A 371 -27.98 -24.10 28.81
CA PRO A 371 -28.17 -23.49 30.14
C PRO A 371 -29.49 -23.84 30.82
N VAL A 372 -30.51 -24.26 30.06
CA VAL A 372 -31.83 -24.71 30.59
C VAL A 372 -31.94 -26.23 30.53
N CYS A 373 -31.60 -26.86 29.41
CA CYS A 373 -31.77 -28.30 29.22
C CYS A 373 -30.67 -29.13 29.89
N GLY A 374 -29.43 -28.63 29.93
CA GLY A 374 -28.30 -29.24 30.65
C GLY A 374 -28.41 -29.16 32.18
N GLN A 375 -29.29 -28.32 32.73
CA GLN A 375 -29.66 -28.37 34.15
C GLN A 375 -30.71 -29.46 34.47
N ARG A 376 -31.36 -30.02 33.45
CA ARG A 376 -32.38 -31.08 33.56
C ARG A 376 -31.84 -32.46 33.16
N ALA A 377 -30.51 -32.58 32.98
CA ALA A 377 -29.84 -33.69 32.32
C ALA A 377 -28.89 -34.48 33.23
#